data_AF-A0A7C4LF33-F1
#
_entry.id   AF-A0A7C4LF33-F1
#
_cell.length_a   1.000
_cell.length_b   1.000
_cell.length_c   1.000
_cell.angle_alpha   90.00
_cell.angle_beta   90.00
_cell.angle_gamma   90.00
#
_symmetry.space_group_name_H-M   'P 1'
#
loop_
_entity.id
_entity.type
_entity.pdbx_description
1 polymer ?
#
loop_
_entity_poly.entity_id
_entity_poly.type
_entity_poly.pdbx_seq_one_letter_code
_entity_poly.pdbx_strand_id
1 'polypeptide(L)'
;MVGQVSALLLVVAIVLTILPGLYVPSSLVVGEQVRLVRSPAEVYSGQPVLVFAYAPSSRSVELEVSVYIEAGTNVSLPTSPPQPMEKTCKIPMVPVPWALGWYVSYIPGLPSKSWVFDVRLLSRTITVKFTVASMVVYKLIVDGGVVATDSYVVKESEITKQLPPLVYAFVYDVLNDTSIISETLGLGPHGWVLGSGEIMKVMILAFDETSQPEVGFEYRVGDGSWITASAEDSVFMNALNSLAEGVNDFIEIVENWVKSYKSDLTIPRSRLTIKLAEASIPAQNAGTYVMFKATAQDVDGNVMTSPIGQYYVINKSSNTRILILDPYVTLWLLEENLKELFNTLKTSADYEAPDEVVAPLRRAENISKTISDYGLVQFHHWEYLGKYYNIIIAWPGKGVVDIIEEFKPNVIILSNLILGAEYGEAWDWDLRDIEVDGESLLQRLISYVKETHAGVIATHATLSDEIVWLGCEEKVEVRG
;
A
#
# COMPACT_ATOMS: atom_id res chain seq x y z
N MET A 1 33.24 12.10 -25.51
CA MET A 1 32.44 12.60 -26.65
C MET A 1 31.30 11.66 -27.05
N VAL A 2 31.42 10.33 -26.92
CA VAL A 2 30.28 9.41 -27.17
C VAL A 2 29.21 9.46 -26.07
N GLY A 3 29.57 9.72 -24.81
CA GLY A 3 28.62 9.76 -23.68
C GLY A 3 27.70 11.00 -23.60
N GLN A 4 28.13 12.17 -24.09
CA GLN A 4 27.29 13.39 -24.10
C GLN A 4 26.22 13.36 -25.21
N VAL A 5 26.49 12.68 -26.32
CA VAL A 5 25.52 12.49 -27.41
C VAL A 5 24.40 11.54 -26.98
N SER A 6 24.70 10.56 -26.13
CA SER A 6 23.70 9.67 -25.54
C SER A 6 22.75 10.40 -24.59
N ALA A 7 23.26 11.29 -23.71
CA ALA A 7 22.43 12.07 -22.78
C ALA A 7 21.49 13.05 -23.50
N LEU A 8 21.95 13.71 -24.57
CA LEU A 8 21.12 14.65 -25.34
C LEU A 8 19.99 13.92 -26.11
N LEU A 9 20.27 12.74 -26.68
CA LEU A 9 19.26 11.89 -27.32
C LEU A 9 18.24 11.33 -26.32
N LEU A 10 18.66 11.16 -25.07
CA LEU A 10 17.87 10.69 -23.93
C LEU A 10 16.85 11.73 -23.46
N VAL A 11 17.30 12.97 -23.27
CA VAL A 11 16.42 14.08 -22.90
C VAL A 11 15.43 14.35 -24.02
N VAL A 12 15.87 14.33 -25.28
CA VAL A 12 14.97 14.42 -26.45
C VAL A 12 13.95 13.27 -26.46
N ALA A 13 14.35 12.04 -26.12
CA ALA A 13 13.45 10.88 -26.09
C ALA A 13 12.46 10.92 -24.89
N ILE A 14 12.89 11.37 -23.72
CA ILE A 14 12.04 11.60 -22.54
C ILE A 14 11.03 12.71 -22.86
N VAL A 15 11.48 13.84 -23.39
CA VAL A 15 10.61 14.96 -23.75
C VAL A 15 9.62 14.58 -24.87
N LEU A 16 10.05 13.79 -25.87
CA LEU A 16 9.17 13.31 -26.95
C LEU A 16 8.17 12.23 -26.51
N THR A 17 8.45 11.45 -25.46
CA THR A 17 7.49 10.47 -24.92
C THR A 17 6.51 11.08 -23.91
N ILE A 18 6.83 12.22 -23.31
CA ILE A 18 5.93 13.00 -22.42
C ILE A 18 4.89 13.81 -23.21
N LEU A 19 5.19 14.19 -24.46
CA LEU A 19 4.34 15.07 -25.28
C LEU A 19 2.93 14.56 -25.67
N PRO A 20 2.58 13.25 -25.75
CA PRO A 20 1.20 12.84 -26.03
C PRO A 20 0.32 12.70 -24.77
N GLY A 21 0.86 12.88 -23.56
CA GLY A 21 0.11 12.81 -22.30
C GLY A 21 -0.62 14.09 -21.91
N LEU A 22 -0.66 15.09 -22.81
CA LEU A 22 -1.18 16.42 -22.54
C LEU A 22 -2.63 16.41 -22.04
N TYR A 23 -2.80 16.95 -20.83
CA TYR A 23 -4.03 17.40 -20.19
C TYR A 23 -5.01 16.32 -19.69
N VAL A 24 -4.83 15.96 -18.41
CA VAL A 24 -5.96 16.03 -17.47
C VAL A 24 -5.54 16.95 -16.32
N PRO A 25 -6.16 18.13 -16.16
CA PRO A 25 -5.85 18.98 -15.02
C PRO A 25 -6.21 18.22 -13.74
N SER A 26 -5.22 18.04 -12.87
CA SER A 26 -5.41 17.75 -11.45
C SER A 26 -5.99 18.99 -10.76
N SER A 27 -7.17 19.43 -11.19
CA SER A 27 -7.97 20.44 -10.51
C SER A 27 -9.39 19.91 -10.39
N LEU A 28 -9.52 18.84 -9.63
CA LEU A 28 -10.76 18.48 -8.97
C LEU A 28 -10.38 18.24 -7.52
N VAL A 29 -10.21 19.35 -6.79
CA VAL A 29 -10.54 19.40 -5.36
C VAL A 29 -12.05 19.13 -5.29
N VAL A 30 -12.43 17.87 -5.51
CA VAL A 30 -13.67 17.33 -4.99
C VAL A 30 -13.46 17.39 -3.49
N GLY A 31 -14.28 18.19 -2.80
CA GLY A 31 -14.11 18.47 -1.38
C GLY A 31 -13.80 17.20 -0.59
N GLU A 32 -12.93 17.32 0.41
CA GLU A 32 -12.46 16.29 1.35
C GLU A 32 -13.64 15.55 2.01
N GLN A 33 -14.30 14.69 1.25
CA GLN A 33 -15.35 13.84 1.73
C GLN A 33 -14.73 12.48 1.95
N VAL A 34 -14.85 12.03 3.20
CA VAL A 34 -14.56 10.66 3.56
C VAL A 34 -15.37 9.74 2.65
N ARG A 35 -14.71 8.75 2.04
CA ARG A 35 -15.34 7.79 1.12
C ARG A 35 -15.15 6.37 1.62
N LEU A 36 -16.12 5.53 1.32
CA LEU A 36 -16.14 4.13 1.66
C LEU A 36 -16.50 3.33 0.41
N VAL A 37 -15.68 2.37 0.03
CA VAL A 37 -15.82 1.58 -1.19
C VAL A 37 -15.60 0.12 -0.84
N ARG A 38 -16.54 -0.76 -1.22
CA ARG A 38 -16.35 -2.21 -1.07
C ARG A 38 -15.94 -2.85 -2.39
N SER A 39 -15.17 -3.92 -2.29
CA SER A 39 -14.88 -4.84 -3.38
C SER A 39 -15.06 -6.30 -2.90
N PRO A 40 -15.84 -7.13 -3.61
CA PRO A 40 -16.63 -6.79 -4.80
C PRO A 40 -17.89 -5.96 -4.46
N ALA A 41 -18.50 -5.33 -5.47
CA ALA A 41 -19.75 -4.59 -5.29
C ALA A 41 -20.94 -5.49 -4.95
N GLU A 42 -21.02 -6.67 -5.58
CA GLU A 42 -21.98 -7.72 -5.29
C GLU A 42 -21.26 -8.88 -4.58
N VAL A 43 -21.79 -9.28 -3.41
CA VAL A 43 -21.12 -10.25 -2.55
C VAL A 43 -21.87 -11.58 -2.58
N TYR A 44 -21.19 -12.64 -3.00
CA TYR A 44 -21.74 -13.99 -3.05
C TYR A 44 -21.43 -14.82 -1.81
N SER A 45 -22.15 -15.92 -1.61
CA SER A 45 -21.97 -16.81 -0.47
C SER A 45 -20.54 -17.32 -0.36
N GLY A 46 -19.91 -17.09 0.78
CA GLY A 46 -18.53 -17.48 1.05
C GLY A 46 -17.48 -16.53 0.47
N GLN A 47 -17.88 -15.48 -0.25
CA GLN A 47 -16.95 -14.52 -0.83
C GLN A 47 -16.52 -13.48 0.21
N PRO A 48 -15.21 -13.32 0.47
CA PRO A 48 -14.71 -12.26 1.32
C PRO A 48 -14.88 -10.88 0.67
N VAL A 49 -14.82 -9.82 1.48
CA VAL A 49 -14.94 -8.44 1.03
C VAL A 49 -13.76 -7.63 1.53
N LEU A 50 -13.09 -6.93 0.61
CA LEU A 50 -12.18 -5.84 0.94
C LEU A 50 -12.97 -4.53 1.04
N VAL A 51 -12.74 -3.78 2.10
CA VAL A 51 -13.36 -2.48 2.32
C VAL A 51 -12.28 -1.42 2.31
N PHE A 52 -12.34 -0.52 1.35
CA PHE A 52 -11.43 0.62 1.21
C PHE A 52 -12.09 1.88 1.78
N ALA A 53 -11.31 2.68 2.49
CA ALA A 53 -11.73 3.97 3.03
C ALA A 53 -10.74 5.06 2.67
N TYR A 54 -11.23 6.21 2.21
CA TYR A 54 -10.42 7.42 2.05
C TYR A 54 -10.62 8.36 3.24
N ALA A 55 -9.54 8.60 3.98
CA ALA A 55 -9.49 9.38 5.21
C ALA A 55 -8.13 10.12 5.32
N PRO A 56 -7.93 11.23 4.57
CA PRO A 56 -6.60 11.84 4.31
C PRO A 56 -5.92 12.56 5.49
N SER A 57 -6.54 12.65 6.67
CA SER A 57 -6.00 13.41 7.81
C SER A 57 -6.27 12.74 9.15
N SER A 58 -6.27 11.41 9.16
CA SER A 58 -6.76 10.59 10.27
C SER A 58 -5.63 9.95 11.06
N ARG A 59 -5.73 9.98 12.39
CA ARG A 59 -4.80 9.29 13.29
C ARG A 59 -5.25 7.87 13.59
N SER A 60 -6.55 7.63 13.54
CA SER A 60 -7.13 6.30 13.70
C SER A 60 -8.28 6.09 12.72
N VAL A 61 -8.26 4.95 12.03
CA VAL A 61 -9.29 4.53 11.08
C VAL A 61 -9.70 3.10 11.41
N GLU A 62 -10.96 2.92 11.77
CA GLU A 62 -11.53 1.62 12.14
C GLU A 62 -12.82 1.35 11.37
N LEU A 63 -13.10 0.08 11.15
CA LEU A 63 -14.34 -0.42 10.58
C LEU A 63 -15.13 -1.15 11.67
N GLU A 64 -16.27 -0.61 12.09
CA GLU A 64 -17.22 -1.33 12.94
C GLU A 64 -18.13 -2.17 12.04
N VAL A 65 -18.01 -3.48 12.12
CA VAL A 65 -18.72 -4.45 11.28
C VAL A 65 -19.75 -5.19 12.14
N SER A 66 -21.01 -5.13 11.72
CA SER A 66 -22.14 -5.85 12.29
C SER A 66 -22.64 -6.90 11.29
N VAL A 67 -22.50 -8.17 11.65
CA VAL A 67 -22.95 -9.32 10.85
C VAL A 67 -24.25 -9.87 11.40
N TYR A 68 -25.24 -10.03 10.50
CA TYR A 68 -26.55 -10.58 10.77
C TYR A 68 -26.71 -11.90 10.02
N ILE A 69 -27.11 -12.96 10.73
CA ILE A 69 -27.45 -14.25 10.11
C ILE A 69 -28.86 -14.63 10.52
N GLU A 70 -29.69 -14.93 9.51
CA GLU A 70 -31.07 -15.35 9.68
C GLU A 70 -31.30 -16.74 9.05
N ALA A 71 -32.00 -17.59 9.80
CA ALA A 71 -32.43 -18.91 9.37
C ALA A 71 -33.94 -18.93 9.13
N GLY A 72 -34.36 -19.41 7.96
CA GLY A 72 -35.76 -19.44 7.53
C GLY A 72 -36.19 -20.82 7.06
N THR A 73 -37.51 -21.07 7.12
CA THR A 73 -38.13 -22.29 6.59
C THR A 73 -39.50 -21.96 6.01
N ASN A 74 -39.86 -22.62 4.91
CA ASN A 74 -41.18 -22.47 4.27
C ASN A 74 -42.32 -23.20 5.01
N VAL A 75 -42.01 -23.98 6.05
CA VAL A 75 -42.99 -24.75 6.82
C VAL A 75 -42.85 -24.49 8.32
N SER A 76 -43.96 -24.60 9.04
CA SER A 76 -43.96 -24.56 10.50
C SER A 76 -43.44 -25.88 11.06
N LEU A 77 -42.18 -25.89 11.48
CA LEU A 77 -41.56 -27.03 12.15
C LEU A 77 -41.87 -27.01 13.66
N PRO A 78 -41.77 -28.16 14.37
CA PRO A 78 -42.02 -28.24 15.82
C PRO A 78 -41.17 -27.30 16.67
N THR A 79 -39.96 -26.96 16.22
CA THR A 79 -39.12 -25.93 16.83
C THR A 79 -39.02 -24.74 15.90
N SER A 80 -39.19 -23.54 16.47
CA SER A 80 -38.93 -22.30 15.74
C SER A 80 -37.46 -22.20 15.34
N PRO A 81 -37.14 -21.56 14.19
CA PRO A 81 -35.77 -21.19 13.87
C PRO A 81 -35.14 -20.36 15.01
N PRO A 82 -33.81 -20.44 15.19
CA PRO A 82 -33.09 -19.51 16.05
C PRO A 82 -33.45 -18.07 15.70
N GLN A 83 -33.55 -17.20 16.72
CA GLN A 83 -33.73 -15.77 16.49
C GLN A 83 -32.55 -15.20 15.67
N PRO A 84 -32.77 -14.18 14.84
CA PRO A 84 -31.69 -13.49 14.15
C PRO A 84 -30.59 -13.07 15.14
N MET A 85 -29.35 -13.38 14.79
CA MET A 85 -28.19 -13.13 15.65
C MET A 85 -27.33 -12.01 15.05
N GLU A 86 -26.78 -11.16 15.92
CA GLU A 86 -25.89 -10.06 15.54
C GLU A 86 -24.52 -10.22 16.22
N LYS A 87 -23.45 -10.13 15.43
CA LYS A 87 -22.07 -10.01 15.93
C LYS A 87 -21.49 -8.70 15.43
N THR A 88 -21.13 -7.84 16.37
CA THR A 88 -20.48 -6.56 16.08
C THR A 88 -19.02 -6.58 16.56
N CYS A 89 -18.10 -6.13 15.70
CA CYS A 89 -16.67 -6.06 15.98
C CYS A 89 -16.08 -4.78 15.38
N LYS A 90 -15.07 -4.19 16.03
CA LYS A 90 -14.28 -3.09 15.48
C LYS A 90 -12.96 -3.65 14.96
N ILE A 91 -12.66 -3.36 13.71
CA ILE A 91 -11.48 -3.85 13.01
C ILE A 91 -10.65 -2.64 12.58
N PRO A 92 -9.38 -2.52 13.01
CA PRO A 92 -8.50 -1.49 12.51
C PRO A 92 -8.34 -1.59 10.98
N MET A 93 -8.34 -0.46 10.29
CA MET A 93 -8.01 -0.41 8.87
C MET A 93 -6.52 -0.11 8.71
N VAL A 94 -5.84 -0.82 7.81
CA VAL A 94 -4.41 -0.60 7.53
C VAL A 94 -4.24 0.34 6.34
N PRO A 95 -3.27 1.27 6.37
CA PRO A 95 -2.96 2.11 5.22
C PRO A 95 -2.63 1.25 3.98
N VAL A 96 -3.09 1.70 2.82
CA VAL A 96 -2.63 1.15 1.55
C VAL A 96 -1.33 1.87 1.21
N PRO A 97 -0.20 1.17 0.99
CA PRO A 97 1.03 1.83 0.56
C PRO A 97 0.77 2.56 -0.77
N TRP A 98 1.65 3.47 -1.23
CA TRP A 98 1.50 4.31 -2.44
C TRP A 98 0.22 5.19 -2.58
N ALA A 99 -0.86 4.95 -1.84
CA ALA A 99 -2.13 5.66 -1.94
C ALA A 99 -2.42 6.44 -0.65
N LEU A 100 -1.84 7.64 -0.54
CA LEU A 100 -1.97 8.47 0.67
C LEU A 100 -3.44 8.73 1.04
N GLY A 101 -3.75 8.50 2.33
CA GLY A 101 -5.09 8.67 2.89
C GLY A 101 -6.03 7.50 2.62
N TRP A 102 -5.62 6.48 1.86
CA TRP A 102 -6.42 5.26 1.67
C TRP A 102 -6.04 4.19 2.68
N TYR A 103 -7.07 3.53 3.20
CA TYR A 103 -6.97 2.43 4.14
C TYR A 103 -7.79 1.25 3.62
N VAL A 104 -7.42 0.04 4.02
CA VAL A 104 -8.16 -1.17 3.70
C VAL A 104 -8.43 -2.01 4.95
N SER A 105 -9.56 -2.70 4.94
CA SER A 105 -9.90 -3.73 5.91
C SER A 105 -10.64 -4.86 5.21
N TYR A 106 -11.04 -5.86 5.99
CA TYR A 106 -11.54 -7.14 5.50
C TYR A 106 -12.78 -7.57 6.27
N ILE A 107 -13.76 -8.10 5.55
CA ILE A 107 -14.92 -8.79 6.12
C ILE A 107 -14.92 -10.22 5.58
N PRO A 108 -14.98 -11.25 6.45
CA PRO A 108 -14.93 -12.63 5.98
C PRO A 108 -16.16 -13.05 5.19
N GLY A 109 -15.97 -14.05 4.33
CA GLY A 109 -17.05 -14.63 3.55
C GLY A 109 -18.11 -15.27 4.44
N LEU A 110 -19.38 -14.92 4.18
CA LEU A 110 -20.53 -15.37 4.97
C LEU A 110 -21.41 -16.31 4.17
N PRO A 111 -22.12 -17.26 4.81
CA PRO A 111 -23.00 -18.18 4.10
C PRO A 111 -24.30 -17.49 3.65
N SER A 112 -24.72 -17.74 2.42
CA SER A 112 -26.11 -17.52 1.99
C SER A 112 -26.53 -18.63 1.04
N LYS A 113 -27.45 -19.48 1.47
CA LYS A 113 -27.84 -20.67 0.72
C LYS A 113 -29.21 -21.19 1.11
N SER A 114 -29.88 -21.79 0.14
CA SER A 114 -31.12 -22.52 0.30
C SER A 114 -30.86 -24.02 0.14
N TRP A 115 -31.44 -24.83 1.02
CA TRP A 115 -31.47 -26.28 0.92
C TRP A 115 -32.92 -26.74 0.80
N VAL A 116 -33.16 -27.73 -0.05
CA VAL A 116 -34.46 -28.38 -0.19
C VAL A 116 -34.30 -29.85 0.16
N PHE A 117 -35.04 -30.31 1.16
CA PHE A 117 -35.01 -31.71 1.59
C PHE A 117 -36.36 -32.16 2.12
N ASP A 118 -36.59 -33.47 2.07
CA ASP A 118 -37.83 -34.07 2.57
C ASP A 118 -37.66 -34.52 4.02
N VAL A 119 -38.59 -34.09 4.88
CA VAL A 119 -38.67 -34.50 6.28
C VAL A 119 -39.91 -35.36 6.49
N ARG A 120 -39.74 -36.53 7.11
CA ARG A 120 -40.84 -37.38 7.51
C ARG A 120 -41.35 -36.94 8.89
N LEU A 121 -42.44 -36.20 8.91
CA LEU A 121 -43.15 -35.81 10.13
C LEU A 121 -44.39 -36.68 10.28
N LEU A 122 -44.41 -37.51 11.33
CA LEU A 122 -45.47 -38.49 11.59
C LEU A 122 -45.66 -39.44 10.39
N SER A 123 -46.80 -39.37 9.71
CA SER A 123 -47.19 -40.20 8.58
C SER A 123 -47.06 -39.51 7.22
N ARG A 124 -46.56 -38.27 7.16
CA ARG A 124 -46.43 -37.49 5.91
C ARG A 124 -44.98 -37.10 5.65
N THR A 125 -44.61 -37.12 4.38
CA THR A 125 -43.37 -36.53 3.89
C THR A 125 -43.67 -35.09 3.49
N ILE A 126 -42.91 -34.14 4.02
CA ILE A 126 -43.05 -32.72 3.75
C ILE A 126 -41.73 -32.21 3.18
N THR A 127 -41.79 -31.54 2.04
CA THR A 127 -40.63 -30.88 1.44
C THR A 127 -40.36 -29.55 2.14
N VAL A 128 -39.23 -29.49 2.83
CA VAL A 128 -38.75 -28.33 3.58
C VAL A 128 -37.75 -27.58 2.71
N LYS A 129 -37.98 -26.28 2.49
CA LYS A 129 -36.99 -25.33 2.01
C LYS A 129 -36.43 -24.60 3.21
N PHE A 130 -35.20 -24.91 3.58
CA PHE A 130 -34.43 -24.23 4.61
C PHE A 130 -33.54 -23.18 3.97
N THR A 131 -33.48 -21.97 4.54
CA THR A 131 -32.68 -20.88 3.99
C THR A 131 -31.80 -20.27 5.07
N VAL A 132 -30.56 -19.97 4.74
CA VAL A 132 -29.67 -19.12 5.53
C VAL A 132 -29.40 -17.86 4.71
N ALA A 133 -29.69 -16.71 5.30
CA ALA A 133 -29.42 -15.40 4.72
C ALA A 133 -28.47 -14.62 5.63
N SER A 134 -27.49 -13.97 5.01
CA SER A 134 -26.52 -13.13 5.73
C SER A 134 -26.60 -11.69 5.23
N MET A 135 -26.50 -10.74 6.15
CA MET A 135 -26.42 -9.30 5.88
C MET A 135 -25.30 -8.71 6.71
N VAL A 136 -24.62 -7.72 6.16
CA VAL A 136 -23.58 -6.96 6.85
C VAL A 136 -23.93 -5.49 6.82
N VAL A 137 -23.79 -4.83 7.97
CA VAL A 137 -23.80 -3.37 8.09
C VAL A 137 -22.45 -2.97 8.64
N TYR A 138 -21.80 -1.97 8.06
CA TYR A 138 -20.51 -1.50 8.55
C TYR A 138 -20.43 0.02 8.57
N LYS A 139 -19.72 0.53 9.58
CA LYS A 139 -19.53 1.95 9.82
C LYS A 139 -18.05 2.26 9.81
N LEU A 140 -17.70 3.31 9.08
CA LEU A 140 -16.36 3.87 9.11
C LEU A 140 -16.23 4.81 10.30
N ILE A 141 -15.28 4.53 11.18
CA ILE A 141 -14.94 5.33 12.35
C ILE A 141 -13.58 5.98 12.08
N VAL A 142 -13.56 7.31 12.09
CA VAL A 142 -12.35 8.12 11.94
C VAL A 142 -12.17 8.95 13.20
N ASP A 143 -11.02 8.80 13.87
CA ASP A 143 -10.67 9.50 15.11
C ASP A 143 -11.77 9.41 16.19
N GLY A 144 -12.43 8.25 16.26
CA GLY A 144 -13.52 7.94 17.21
C GLY A 144 -14.92 8.39 16.78
N GLY A 145 -15.06 9.14 15.69
CA GLY A 145 -16.35 9.57 15.13
C GLY A 145 -16.82 8.68 13.98
N VAL A 146 -18.11 8.35 13.93
CA VAL A 146 -18.70 7.68 12.77
C VAL A 146 -18.88 8.69 11.64
N VAL A 147 -18.27 8.42 10.48
CA VAL A 147 -18.22 9.36 9.35
C VAL A 147 -18.88 8.83 8.08
N ALA A 148 -19.00 7.50 7.93
CA ALA A 148 -19.72 6.86 6.83
C ALA A 148 -20.35 5.53 7.27
N THR A 149 -21.35 5.06 6.53
CA THR A 149 -22.02 3.78 6.79
C THR A 149 -22.47 3.18 5.46
N ASP A 150 -22.35 1.86 5.33
CA ASP A 150 -22.82 1.11 4.17
C ASP A 150 -23.24 -0.32 4.63
N SER A 151 -23.90 -1.06 3.73
CA SER A 151 -24.39 -2.40 4.00
C SER A 151 -24.53 -3.22 2.72
N TYR A 152 -24.50 -4.55 2.85
CA TYR A 152 -24.84 -5.47 1.77
C TYR A 152 -25.56 -6.71 2.27
N VAL A 153 -26.32 -7.32 1.37
CA VAL A 153 -26.92 -8.65 1.55
C VAL A 153 -26.11 -9.64 0.73
N VAL A 154 -25.77 -10.77 1.33
CA VAL A 154 -25.02 -11.83 0.66
C VAL A 154 -25.96 -12.61 -0.26
N LYS A 155 -25.56 -12.76 -1.52
CA LYS A 155 -26.36 -13.44 -2.54
C LYS A 155 -26.05 -14.93 -2.57
N GLU A 156 -27.10 -15.73 -2.77
CA GLU A 156 -27.00 -17.15 -3.03
C GLU A 156 -26.47 -17.40 -4.46
N SER A 157 -25.16 -17.58 -4.60
CA SER A 157 -24.47 -18.06 -5.79
C SER A 157 -23.06 -18.52 -5.42
N GLU A 158 -22.39 -19.22 -6.33
CA GLU A 158 -20.97 -19.56 -6.21
C GLU A 158 -20.09 -18.43 -6.74
N ILE A 159 -18.87 -18.36 -6.20
CA ILE A 159 -17.81 -17.47 -6.68
C ILE A 159 -17.29 -18.05 -8.00
N THR A 160 -17.25 -17.23 -9.06
CA THR A 160 -16.87 -17.69 -10.40
C THR A 160 -15.46 -17.29 -10.82
N LYS A 161 -14.80 -16.41 -10.07
CA LYS A 161 -13.45 -15.93 -10.33
C LYS A 161 -12.53 -16.51 -9.26
N GLN A 162 -11.34 -16.93 -9.68
CA GLN A 162 -10.28 -17.30 -8.76
C GLN A 162 -9.07 -16.45 -9.13
N LEU A 163 -8.68 -15.57 -8.22
CA LEU A 163 -7.61 -14.61 -8.40
C LEU A 163 -6.32 -15.07 -7.71
N PRO A 164 -5.14 -14.73 -8.24
CA PRO A 164 -3.90 -14.94 -7.51
C PRO A 164 -3.90 -14.11 -6.21
N PRO A 165 -3.09 -14.48 -5.21
CA PRO A 165 -3.04 -13.73 -3.97
C PRO A 165 -2.50 -12.32 -4.23
N LEU A 166 -3.00 -11.36 -3.46
CA LEU A 166 -2.47 -10.00 -3.34
C LEU A 166 -1.50 -9.95 -2.16
N VAL A 167 -0.34 -9.31 -2.32
CA VAL A 167 0.56 -9.00 -1.21
C VAL A 167 1.21 -7.65 -1.35
N TYR A 168 1.35 -6.96 -0.23
CA TYR A 168 2.22 -5.81 -0.11
C TYR A 168 2.84 -5.71 1.28
N ALA A 169 4.02 -5.10 1.31
CA ALA A 169 4.80 -4.88 2.52
C ALA A 169 5.19 -3.40 2.61
N PHE A 170 5.18 -2.86 3.82
CA PHE A 170 5.55 -1.47 4.09
C PHE A 170 6.16 -1.34 5.47
N VAL A 171 6.98 -0.30 5.69
CA VAL A 171 7.58 -0.06 7.00
C VAL A 171 6.52 0.19 8.06
N TYR A 172 6.64 -0.45 9.22
CA TYR A 172 5.60 -0.45 10.25
C TYR A 172 5.23 0.96 10.74
N ASP A 173 6.18 1.90 10.68
CA ASP A 173 6.00 3.29 11.11
C ASP A 173 4.89 4.01 10.32
N VAL A 174 4.55 3.55 9.11
CA VAL A 174 3.41 4.07 8.30
C VAL A 174 2.07 3.98 9.06
N LEU A 175 1.93 3.03 9.98
CA LEU A 175 0.73 2.91 10.82
C LEU A 175 0.56 4.12 11.76
N ASN A 176 1.65 4.78 12.13
CA ASN A 176 1.65 5.93 13.03
C ASN A 176 1.86 7.26 12.28
N ASP A 177 2.60 7.23 11.17
CA ASP A 177 2.90 8.38 10.34
C ASP A 177 2.72 8.06 8.85
N THR A 178 1.57 8.45 8.30
CA THR A 178 1.24 8.19 6.90
C THR A 178 2.01 9.10 5.92
N SER A 179 2.72 10.13 6.39
CA SER A 179 3.54 10.98 5.52
C SER A 179 4.73 10.20 4.89
N ILE A 180 5.12 9.09 5.51
CA ILE A 180 6.08 8.12 4.95
C ILE A 180 5.60 7.60 3.58
N ILE A 181 4.29 7.47 3.35
CA ILE A 181 3.74 7.04 2.05
C ILE A 181 4.08 8.07 0.95
N SER A 182 3.96 9.36 1.24
CA SER A 182 4.32 10.40 0.27
C SER A 182 5.83 10.52 0.06
N GLU A 183 6.64 10.15 1.05
CA GLU A 183 8.10 10.26 0.98
C GLU A 183 8.76 9.05 0.31
N THR A 184 8.36 7.84 0.69
CA THR A 184 9.04 6.60 0.30
C THR A 184 8.10 5.56 -0.31
N LEU A 185 6.83 5.91 -0.57
CA LEU A 185 5.76 4.97 -0.93
C LEU A 185 5.48 3.92 0.15
N GLY A 186 5.99 4.11 1.37
CA GLY A 186 5.98 3.12 2.44
C GLY A 186 7.08 2.05 2.30
N LEU A 187 7.94 2.16 1.29
CA LEU A 187 9.00 1.20 0.98
C LEU A 187 10.32 1.48 1.73
N GLY A 188 10.36 2.51 2.56
CA GLY A 188 11.49 2.83 3.43
C GLY A 188 11.05 3.71 4.60
N PRO A 189 11.85 3.82 5.68
CA PRO A 189 11.62 4.78 6.74
C PRO A 189 11.85 6.21 6.25
N HIS A 190 11.48 7.20 7.06
CA HIS A 190 11.82 8.60 6.83
C HIS A 190 13.30 8.78 6.46
N GLY A 191 13.55 9.61 5.45
CA GLY A 191 14.86 9.92 4.92
C GLY A 191 15.57 8.76 4.24
N TRP A 192 14.88 7.64 3.96
CA TRP A 192 15.46 6.37 3.51
C TRP A 192 16.51 5.80 4.47
N VAL A 193 16.48 6.15 5.76
CA VAL A 193 17.55 5.84 6.72
C VAL A 193 17.06 5.22 8.02
N LEU A 194 17.88 4.34 8.59
CA LEU A 194 17.69 3.76 9.92
C LEU A 194 18.99 3.86 10.72
N GLY A 195 18.90 4.10 12.02
CA GLY A 195 20.07 4.19 12.88
C GLY A 195 20.75 2.85 13.09
N SER A 196 22.08 2.85 13.13
CA SER A 196 22.85 1.67 13.55
C SER A 196 22.36 1.16 14.92
N GLY A 197 22.12 -0.14 15.02
CA GLY A 197 21.59 -0.75 16.24
C GLY A 197 20.06 -0.77 16.36
N GLU A 198 19.33 -0.10 15.46
CA GLU A 198 17.86 -0.11 15.45
C GLU A 198 17.32 -1.29 14.64
N ILE A 199 16.17 -1.82 15.07
CA ILE A 199 15.44 -2.91 14.40
C ILE A 199 14.44 -2.28 13.42
N MET A 200 14.40 -2.77 12.18
CA MET A 200 13.36 -2.39 11.23
C MET A 200 12.16 -3.33 11.40
N LYS A 201 10.97 -2.77 11.53
CA LYS A 201 9.71 -3.52 11.51
C LYS A 201 8.99 -3.29 10.19
N VAL A 202 8.43 -4.35 9.64
CA VAL A 202 7.69 -4.33 8.38
C VAL A 202 6.31 -4.94 8.61
N MET A 203 5.27 -4.25 8.16
CA MET A 203 3.91 -4.75 8.12
C MET A 203 3.66 -5.41 6.76
N ILE A 204 3.01 -6.56 6.76
CA ILE A 204 2.66 -7.33 5.58
C ILE A 204 1.15 -7.54 5.58
N LEU A 205 0.51 -7.23 4.46
CA LEU A 205 -0.86 -7.63 4.18
C LEU A 205 -0.86 -8.58 2.99
N ALA A 206 -1.46 -9.75 3.18
CA ALA A 206 -1.68 -10.73 2.13
C ALA A 206 -3.16 -11.14 2.10
N PHE A 207 -3.73 -11.25 0.91
CA PHE A 207 -5.15 -11.58 0.72
C PHE A 207 -5.31 -12.55 -0.45
N ASP A 208 -6.21 -13.50 -0.29
CA ASP A 208 -6.68 -14.43 -1.32
C ASP A 208 -8.21 -14.57 -1.21
N GLU A 209 -8.89 -15.00 -2.27
CA GLU A 209 -10.36 -15.17 -2.23
C GLU A 209 -10.78 -16.47 -1.54
N THR A 210 -9.90 -17.47 -1.52
CA THR A 210 -10.28 -18.85 -1.19
C THR A 210 -9.80 -19.32 0.19
N SER A 211 -8.64 -18.83 0.61
CA SER A 211 -7.91 -19.33 1.78
C SER A 211 -7.02 -18.25 2.37
N GLN A 212 -6.57 -18.43 3.62
CA GLN A 212 -5.56 -17.54 4.17
C GLN A 212 -4.21 -17.86 3.50
N PRO A 213 -3.55 -16.89 2.83
CA PRO A 213 -2.30 -17.16 2.14
C PRO A 213 -1.14 -17.41 3.12
N GLU A 214 -0.20 -18.26 2.72
CA GLU A 214 1.08 -18.42 3.40
C GLU A 214 1.96 -17.20 3.11
N VAL A 215 2.50 -16.57 4.16
CA VAL A 215 3.31 -15.36 4.04
C VAL A 215 4.78 -15.68 4.29
N GLY A 216 5.63 -15.32 3.32
CA GLY A 216 7.08 -15.31 3.45
C GLY A 216 7.63 -13.90 3.58
N PHE A 217 8.77 -13.76 4.26
CA PHE A 217 9.49 -12.49 4.33
C PHE A 217 10.99 -12.72 4.17
N GLU A 218 11.60 -11.89 3.33
CA GLU A 218 13.03 -11.96 3.03
C GLU A 218 13.66 -10.58 3.08
N TYR A 219 14.91 -10.51 3.55
CA TYR A 219 15.72 -9.31 3.49
C TYR A 219 17.16 -9.62 3.05
N ARG A 220 17.86 -8.66 2.46
CA ARG A 220 19.30 -8.74 2.16
C ARG A 220 20.02 -7.53 2.73
N VAL A 221 21.28 -7.73 3.12
CA VAL A 221 22.17 -6.68 3.61
C VAL A 221 23.30 -6.49 2.60
N GLY A 222 23.40 -5.29 2.02
CA GLY A 222 24.29 -5.02 0.90
C GLY A 222 24.01 -5.94 -0.30
N ASP A 223 25.09 -6.35 -0.97
CA ASP A 223 25.07 -7.33 -2.07
C ASP A 223 24.99 -8.80 -1.59
N GLY A 224 24.64 -9.03 -0.32
CA GLY A 224 24.49 -10.37 0.23
C GLY A 224 23.30 -11.13 -0.34
N SER A 225 23.24 -12.42 -0.04
CA SER A 225 22.08 -13.27 -0.35
C SER A 225 20.84 -12.84 0.45
N TRP A 226 19.66 -13.10 -0.11
CA TRP A 226 18.40 -12.99 0.61
C TRP A 226 18.37 -13.96 1.81
N ILE A 227 17.93 -13.44 2.95
CA ILE A 227 17.78 -14.13 4.23
C ILE A 227 16.30 -14.19 4.55
N THR A 228 15.77 -15.39 4.75
CA THR A 228 14.41 -15.58 5.23
C THR A 228 14.32 -15.20 6.70
N ALA A 229 13.32 -14.39 7.04
CA ALA A 229 12.97 -14.05 8.41
C ALA A 229 11.52 -14.44 8.72
N SER A 230 11.22 -14.65 10.00
CA SER A 230 9.87 -14.99 10.44
C SER A 230 8.95 -13.78 10.35
N ALA A 231 7.74 -14.01 9.86
CA ALA A 231 6.62 -13.09 9.95
C ALA A 231 5.59 -13.69 10.93
N GLU A 232 5.20 -12.92 11.94
CA GLU A 232 4.24 -13.33 12.96
C GLU A 232 2.91 -12.60 12.77
N ASP A 233 1.80 -13.18 13.26
CA ASP A 233 0.49 -12.54 13.17
C ASP A 233 0.49 -11.18 13.86
N SER A 234 0.03 -10.15 13.15
CA SER A 234 -0.16 -8.83 13.74
C SER A 234 -1.28 -8.87 14.79
N VAL A 235 -1.20 -7.98 15.78
CA VAL A 235 -2.28 -7.79 16.76
C VAL A 235 -3.64 -7.46 16.13
N PHE A 236 -3.65 -6.94 14.90
CA PHE A 236 -4.88 -6.67 14.13
C PHE A 236 -5.62 -7.96 13.74
N MET A 237 -4.94 -9.11 13.67
CA MET A 237 -5.58 -10.40 13.44
C MET A 237 -6.54 -10.79 14.57
N ASN A 238 -6.35 -10.29 15.79
CA ASN A 238 -7.23 -10.62 16.92
C ASN A 238 -8.69 -10.18 16.69
N ALA A 239 -8.89 -8.98 16.13
CA ALA A 239 -10.24 -8.48 15.82
C ALA A 239 -10.90 -9.32 14.70
N LEU A 240 -10.13 -9.66 13.67
CA LEU A 240 -10.57 -10.49 12.55
C LEU A 240 -10.93 -11.91 13.00
N ASN A 241 -10.08 -12.53 13.81
CA ASN A 241 -10.32 -13.84 14.42
C ASN A 241 -11.60 -13.81 15.27
N SER A 242 -11.77 -12.79 16.12
CA SER A 242 -12.97 -12.66 16.96
C SER A 242 -14.26 -12.48 16.15
N LEU A 243 -14.21 -11.78 15.01
CA LEU A 243 -15.34 -11.68 14.10
C LEU A 243 -15.67 -13.04 13.48
N ALA A 244 -14.66 -13.74 12.93
CA ALA A 244 -14.84 -15.04 12.30
C ALA A 244 -15.34 -16.11 13.28
N GLU A 245 -14.78 -16.17 14.49
CA GLU A 245 -15.23 -17.05 15.57
C GLU A 245 -16.70 -16.77 15.94
N GLY A 246 -17.06 -15.51 16.21
CA GLY A 246 -18.43 -15.16 16.57
C GLY A 246 -19.46 -15.48 15.47
N VAL A 247 -19.07 -15.30 14.20
CA VAL A 247 -19.89 -15.73 13.05
C VAL A 247 -20.03 -17.25 13.02
N ASN A 248 -18.95 -17.99 13.26
CA ASN A 248 -18.98 -19.45 13.23
C ASN A 248 -19.80 -20.06 14.36
N ASP A 249 -19.81 -19.44 15.55
CA ASP A 249 -20.68 -19.82 16.67
C ASP A 249 -22.16 -19.74 16.25
N PHE A 250 -22.55 -18.69 15.53
CA PHE A 250 -23.92 -18.54 15.03
C PHE A 250 -24.28 -19.59 13.99
N ILE A 251 -23.36 -19.86 13.06
CA ILE A 251 -23.51 -20.92 12.06
C ILE A 251 -23.70 -22.27 12.77
N GLU A 252 -22.99 -22.52 13.87
CA GLU A 252 -23.10 -23.77 14.63
C GLU A 252 -24.47 -23.91 15.30
N ILE A 253 -25.00 -22.84 15.88
CA ILE A 253 -26.35 -22.83 16.48
C ILE A 253 -27.41 -23.17 15.42
N VAL A 254 -27.34 -22.52 14.25
CA VAL A 254 -28.28 -22.75 13.14
C VAL A 254 -28.13 -24.18 12.58
N GLU A 255 -26.90 -24.65 12.42
CA GLU A 255 -26.62 -26.01 11.94
C GLU A 255 -27.14 -27.07 12.90
N ASN A 256 -26.92 -26.91 14.21
CA ASN A 256 -27.42 -27.83 15.22
C ASN A 256 -28.94 -27.88 15.26
N TRP A 257 -29.61 -26.73 15.05
CA TRP A 257 -31.05 -26.67 14.93
C TRP A 257 -31.56 -27.46 13.71
N VAL A 258 -31.01 -27.24 12.52
CA VAL A 258 -31.48 -27.94 11.30
C VAL A 258 -31.11 -29.41 11.27
N LYS A 259 -30.02 -29.82 11.94
CA LYS A 259 -29.62 -31.23 12.11
C LYS A 259 -30.66 -32.08 12.83
N SER A 260 -31.55 -31.47 13.62
CA SER A 260 -32.70 -32.18 14.20
C SER A 260 -33.69 -32.70 13.13
N TYR A 261 -33.65 -32.14 11.92
CA TYR A 261 -34.49 -32.52 10.78
C TYR A 261 -33.70 -33.23 9.67
N LYS A 262 -32.45 -32.82 9.44
CA LYS A 262 -31.55 -33.35 8.41
C LYS A 262 -30.13 -33.49 8.97
N SER A 263 -29.82 -34.65 9.54
CA SER A 263 -28.61 -34.90 10.33
C SER A 263 -27.28 -34.70 9.59
N ASP A 264 -27.29 -34.85 8.26
CA ASP A 264 -26.15 -34.72 7.35
C ASP A 264 -26.02 -33.34 6.71
N LEU A 265 -26.87 -32.37 7.08
CA LEU A 265 -26.76 -31.00 6.58
C LEU A 265 -25.61 -30.27 7.30
N THR A 266 -24.69 -29.73 6.50
CA THR A 266 -23.58 -28.89 6.94
C THR A 266 -23.70 -27.49 6.32
N ILE A 267 -23.48 -26.47 7.15
CA ILE A 267 -23.43 -25.07 6.70
C ILE A 267 -21.95 -24.68 6.58
N PRO A 268 -21.52 -24.08 5.44
CA PRO A 268 -20.14 -23.64 5.28
C PRO A 268 -19.72 -22.66 6.40
N ARG A 269 -18.54 -22.87 6.96
CA ARG A 269 -17.94 -21.98 7.97
C ARG A 269 -17.33 -20.75 7.32
N SER A 270 -17.42 -19.63 8.01
CA SER A 270 -16.69 -18.41 7.68
C SER A 270 -15.20 -18.63 7.96
N ARG A 271 -14.35 -18.31 6.98
CA ARG A 271 -12.89 -18.44 7.09
C ARG A 271 -12.24 -17.08 6.87
N LEU A 272 -11.07 -16.88 7.47
CA LEU A 272 -10.22 -15.76 7.11
C LEU A 272 -9.46 -16.12 5.84
N THR A 273 -9.46 -15.20 4.88
CA THR A 273 -8.67 -15.29 3.64
C THR A 273 -7.69 -14.11 3.51
N ILE A 274 -7.53 -13.35 4.60
CA ILE A 274 -6.52 -12.31 4.77
C ILE A 274 -5.52 -12.72 5.85
N LYS A 275 -4.27 -12.30 5.69
CA LYS A 275 -3.20 -12.37 6.68
C LYS A 275 -2.61 -10.98 6.87
N LEU A 276 -2.60 -10.51 8.12
CA LEU A 276 -1.83 -9.35 8.55
C LEU A 276 -0.68 -9.86 9.40
N ALA A 277 0.56 -9.61 8.98
CA ALA A 277 1.74 -10.11 9.64
C ALA A 277 2.78 -9.01 9.87
N GLU A 278 3.56 -9.17 10.93
CA GLU A 278 4.66 -8.29 11.30
C GLU A 278 5.97 -9.08 11.17
N ALA A 279 6.92 -8.51 10.43
CA ALA A 279 8.27 -9.03 10.32
C ALA A 279 9.28 -8.05 10.89
N SER A 280 10.41 -8.56 11.37
CA SER A 280 11.50 -7.74 11.93
C SER A 280 12.81 -8.07 11.26
N ILE A 281 13.53 -7.04 10.80
CA ILE A 281 14.90 -7.16 10.32
C ILE A 281 15.82 -6.79 11.49
N PRO A 282 16.75 -7.68 11.89
CA PRO A 282 17.64 -7.43 13.01
C PRO A 282 18.51 -6.20 12.77
N ALA A 283 18.99 -5.61 13.87
CA ALA A 283 19.84 -4.44 13.84
C ALA A 283 21.09 -4.64 12.96
N GLN A 284 21.41 -3.61 12.19
CA GLN A 284 22.56 -3.58 11.29
C GLN A 284 23.58 -2.52 11.72
N ASN A 285 24.79 -2.64 11.19
CA ASN A 285 25.86 -1.68 11.41
C ASN A 285 25.77 -0.52 10.42
N ALA A 286 26.12 0.68 10.87
CA ALA A 286 26.31 1.83 9.99
C ALA A 286 27.27 1.48 8.84
N GLY A 287 26.96 1.96 7.63
CA GLY A 287 27.75 1.65 6.45
C GLY A 287 27.26 0.46 5.64
N THR A 288 25.98 0.11 5.80
CA THR A 288 25.29 -0.91 5.01
C THR A 288 23.98 -0.33 4.46
N TYR A 289 23.43 -0.97 3.43
CA TYR A 289 22.03 -0.79 3.05
C TYR A 289 21.30 -2.12 3.17
N VAL A 290 19.99 -2.06 3.30
CA VAL A 290 19.11 -3.22 3.47
C VAL A 290 18.00 -3.13 2.46
N MET A 291 17.65 -4.27 1.86
CA MET A 291 16.46 -4.42 1.03
C MET A 291 15.58 -5.52 1.58
N PHE A 292 14.26 -5.40 1.45
CA PHE A 292 13.30 -6.36 1.99
C PHE A 292 12.10 -6.54 1.08
N LYS A 293 11.45 -7.70 1.15
CA LYS A 293 10.24 -8.01 0.39
C LYS A 293 9.42 -9.09 1.10
N ALA A 294 8.14 -9.15 0.80
CA ALA A 294 7.25 -10.21 1.24
C ALA A 294 6.75 -11.04 0.07
N THR A 295 6.36 -12.28 0.34
CA THR A 295 5.68 -13.16 -0.60
C THR A 295 4.37 -13.65 0.00
N ALA A 296 3.40 -13.92 -0.87
CA ALA A 296 2.18 -14.63 -0.50
C ALA A 296 1.97 -15.80 -1.45
N GLN A 297 1.62 -16.96 -0.90
CA GLN A 297 1.29 -18.16 -1.65
C GLN A 297 -0.12 -18.62 -1.32
N ASP A 298 -0.94 -18.87 -2.35
CA ASP A 298 -2.27 -19.45 -2.20
C ASP A 298 -2.22 -20.99 -2.16
N VAL A 299 -3.37 -21.62 -1.93
CA VAL A 299 -3.52 -23.09 -1.87
C VAL A 299 -3.24 -23.80 -3.19
N ASP A 300 -3.32 -23.09 -4.32
CA ASP A 300 -3.02 -23.64 -5.66
C ASP A 300 -1.55 -23.47 -6.04
N GLY A 301 -0.77 -22.84 -5.17
CA GLY A 301 0.66 -22.61 -5.32
C GLY A 301 1.02 -21.39 -6.16
N ASN A 302 0.07 -20.49 -6.47
CA ASN A 302 0.39 -19.21 -7.08
C ASN A 302 1.10 -18.33 -6.06
N VAL A 303 2.19 -17.70 -6.49
CA VAL A 303 3.02 -16.84 -5.63
C VAL A 303 3.01 -15.42 -6.16
N MET A 304 2.76 -14.46 -5.28
CA MET A 304 2.99 -13.05 -5.53
C MET A 304 4.11 -12.54 -4.62
N THR A 305 4.89 -11.58 -5.12
CA THR A 305 5.95 -10.88 -4.38
C THR A 305 5.58 -9.41 -4.29
N SER A 306 5.76 -8.80 -3.12
CA SER A 306 5.57 -7.36 -2.95
C SER A 306 6.65 -6.57 -3.67
N PRO A 307 6.44 -5.27 -3.94
CA PRO A 307 7.55 -4.37 -4.19
C PRO A 307 8.59 -4.47 -3.07
N ILE A 308 9.85 -4.37 -3.46
CA ILE A 308 11.04 -4.34 -2.62
C ILE A 308 11.11 -2.98 -1.95
N GLY A 309 11.24 -2.99 -0.62
CA GLY A 309 11.63 -1.83 0.15
C GLY A 309 13.13 -1.75 0.39
N GLN A 310 13.64 -0.55 0.70
CA GLN A 310 15.03 -0.35 1.06
C GLN A 310 15.26 0.75 2.10
N TYR A 311 16.43 0.69 2.73
CA TYR A 311 16.96 1.79 3.55
C TYR A 311 18.48 1.68 3.75
N TYR A 312 19.12 2.80 4.06
CA TYR A 312 20.53 2.90 4.44
C TYR A 312 20.67 2.90 5.96
N VAL A 313 21.74 2.29 6.48
CA VAL A 313 22.03 2.23 7.91
C VAL A 313 23.09 3.27 8.25
N ILE A 314 22.75 4.18 9.16
CA ILE A 314 23.49 5.42 9.39
C ILE A 314 24.06 5.54 10.81
N ASN A 315 25.07 6.38 10.97
CA ASN A 315 25.62 6.75 12.26
C ASN A 315 24.86 7.95 12.85
N LYS A 316 23.72 7.70 13.49
CA LYS A 316 22.92 8.74 14.19
C LYS A 316 23.68 9.47 15.30
N SER A 317 24.74 8.88 15.85
CA SER A 317 25.57 9.50 16.89
C SER A 317 26.51 10.59 16.37
N SER A 318 26.68 10.69 15.05
CA SER A 318 27.50 11.71 14.43
C SER A 318 26.87 13.10 14.60
N ASN A 319 27.67 14.06 15.08
CA ASN A 319 27.24 15.46 15.16
C ASN A 319 27.20 16.13 13.79
N THR A 320 27.83 15.53 12.78
CA THR A 320 27.77 16.01 11.39
C THR A 320 26.53 15.44 10.72
N ARG A 321 25.59 16.33 10.43
CA ARG A 321 24.31 16.06 9.76
C ARG A 321 24.39 16.44 8.30
N ILE A 322 24.02 15.53 7.41
CA ILE A 322 24.08 15.73 5.96
C ILE A 322 22.70 15.52 5.35
N LEU A 323 22.16 16.54 4.71
CA LEU A 323 20.96 16.40 3.88
C LEU A 323 21.39 16.11 2.45
N ILE A 324 20.83 15.07 1.85
CA ILE A 324 21.09 14.68 0.47
C ILE A 324 19.79 14.83 -0.30
N LEU A 325 19.73 15.77 -1.25
CA LEU A 325 18.62 15.88 -2.19
C LEU A 325 18.94 15.01 -3.40
N ASP A 326 18.26 13.87 -3.49
CA ASP A 326 18.57 12.84 -4.49
C ASP A 326 17.32 12.11 -4.97
N PRO A 327 16.80 12.46 -6.16
CA PRO A 327 15.64 11.77 -6.73
C PRO A 327 15.98 10.32 -7.15
N TYR A 328 17.25 9.99 -7.37
CA TYR A 328 17.66 8.71 -7.96
C TYR A 328 17.43 7.53 -7.02
N VAL A 329 17.39 7.73 -5.69
CA VAL A 329 17.05 6.65 -4.75
C VAL A 329 15.65 6.10 -5.03
N THR A 330 14.68 6.97 -5.26
CA THR A 330 13.30 6.56 -5.57
C THR A 330 13.21 5.99 -6.97
N LEU A 331 13.80 6.68 -7.96
CA LEU A 331 13.76 6.23 -9.36
C LEU A 331 14.40 4.85 -9.55
N TRP A 332 15.53 4.60 -8.88
CA TRP A 332 16.23 3.32 -8.94
C TRP A 332 15.36 2.22 -8.34
N LEU A 333 14.73 2.50 -7.20
CA LEU A 333 13.87 1.53 -6.55
C LEU A 333 12.62 1.23 -7.39
N LEU A 334 12.09 2.22 -8.12
CA LEU A 334 10.99 2.01 -9.05
C LEU A 334 11.43 1.09 -10.21
N GLU A 335 12.59 1.33 -10.81
CA GLU A 335 13.15 0.48 -11.87
C GLU A 335 13.36 -0.97 -11.38
N GLU A 336 14.00 -1.15 -10.22
CA GLU A 336 14.22 -2.46 -9.60
C GLU A 336 12.90 -3.21 -9.33
N ASN A 337 11.81 -2.46 -9.13
CA ASN A 337 10.49 -2.99 -8.84
C ASN A 337 9.54 -3.06 -10.05
N LEU A 338 10.01 -2.88 -11.29
CA LEU A 338 9.13 -2.81 -12.46
C LEU A 338 8.12 -3.98 -12.53
N LYS A 339 8.64 -5.21 -12.36
CA LYS A 339 7.83 -6.43 -12.46
C LYS A 339 6.83 -6.54 -11.30
N GLU A 340 7.28 -6.25 -10.09
CA GLU A 340 6.50 -6.34 -8.86
C GLU A 340 5.40 -5.27 -8.86
N LEU A 341 5.70 -4.04 -9.27
CA LEU A 341 4.72 -2.96 -9.46
C LEU A 341 3.66 -3.33 -10.50
N PHE A 342 4.06 -3.89 -11.65
CA PHE A 342 3.12 -4.34 -12.67
C PHE A 342 2.19 -5.44 -12.14
N ASN A 343 2.74 -6.42 -11.41
CA ASN A 343 1.93 -7.48 -10.81
C ASN A 343 0.97 -6.92 -9.76
N THR A 344 1.43 -6.02 -8.88
CA THR A 344 0.57 -5.38 -7.87
C THR A 344 -0.52 -4.53 -8.52
N LEU A 345 -0.20 -3.79 -9.58
CA LEU A 345 -1.18 -3.03 -10.37
C LEU A 345 -2.27 -3.95 -10.94
N LYS A 346 -1.85 -5.03 -11.62
CA LYS A 346 -2.77 -5.97 -12.25
C LYS A 346 -3.67 -6.64 -11.20
N THR A 347 -3.07 -7.19 -10.14
CA THR A 347 -3.80 -7.90 -9.09
C THR A 347 -4.76 -6.95 -8.35
N SER A 348 -4.34 -5.73 -8.03
CA SER A 348 -5.22 -4.73 -7.39
C SER A 348 -6.43 -4.36 -8.27
N ALA A 349 -6.22 -4.22 -9.59
CA ALA A 349 -7.31 -3.99 -10.54
C ALA A 349 -8.23 -5.22 -10.67
N ASP A 350 -7.66 -6.43 -10.65
CA ASP A 350 -8.41 -7.69 -10.71
C ASP A 350 -9.31 -7.90 -9.49
N TYR A 351 -8.88 -7.40 -8.33
CA TYR A 351 -9.62 -7.29 -7.08
C TYR A 351 -10.51 -6.03 -7.00
N GLU A 352 -10.74 -5.33 -8.11
CA GLU A 352 -11.63 -4.15 -8.19
C GLU A 352 -11.30 -3.05 -7.16
N ALA A 353 -10.02 -2.86 -6.83
CA ALA A 353 -9.59 -1.75 -5.97
C ALA A 353 -9.99 -0.39 -6.60
N PRO A 354 -10.28 0.64 -5.79
CA PRO A 354 -10.68 1.96 -6.30
C PRO A 354 -9.64 2.55 -7.26
N ASP A 355 -10.09 3.31 -8.26
CA ASP A 355 -9.20 3.94 -9.25
C ASP A 355 -8.15 4.83 -8.58
N GLU A 356 -8.47 5.50 -7.48
CA GLU A 356 -7.53 6.34 -6.73
C GLU A 356 -6.46 5.54 -5.98
N VAL A 357 -6.68 4.24 -5.74
CA VAL A 357 -5.68 3.30 -5.21
C VAL A 357 -4.83 2.72 -6.33
N VAL A 358 -5.42 2.49 -7.51
CA VAL A 358 -4.77 1.87 -8.68
C VAL A 358 -3.94 2.89 -9.49
N ALA A 359 -4.39 4.15 -9.58
CA ALA A 359 -3.74 5.18 -10.38
C ALA A 359 -2.29 5.50 -9.96
N PRO A 360 -1.95 5.60 -8.65
CA PRO A 360 -0.56 5.77 -8.22
C PRO A 360 0.34 4.62 -8.66
N LEU A 361 -0.12 3.36 -8.57
CA LEU A 361 0.63 2.20 -9.06
C LEU A 361 0.87 2.27 -10.57
N ARG A 362 -0.15 2.67 -11.34
CA ARG A 362 -0.03 2.84 -12.79
C ARG A 362 1.00 3.91 -13.14
N ARG A 363 1.03 5.02 -12.40
CA ARG A 363 2.03 6.06 -12.56
C ARG A 363 3.43 5.53 -12.24
N ALA A 364 3.59 4.83 -11.12
CA ALA A 364 4.86 4.24 -10.71
C ALA A 364 5.38 3.21 -11.73
N GLU A 365 4.51 2.36 -12.27
CA GLU A 365 4.85 1.39 -13.31
C GLU A 365 5.25 2.07 -14.62
N ASN A 366 4.52 3.09 -15.07
CA ASN A 366 4.89 3.87 -16.27
C ASN A 366 6.25 4.56 -16.13
N ILE A 367 6.52 5.17 -14.96
CA ILE A 367 7.81 5.80 -14.67
C ILE A 367 8.92 4.74 -14.67
N SER A 368 8.71 3.63 -13.96
CA SER A 368 9.64 2.51 -13.87
C SER A 368 10.00 1.95 -15.26
N LYS A 369 8.98 1.73 -16.10
CA LYS A 369 9.16 1.27 -17.47
C LYS A 369 9.98 2.25 -18.31
N THR A 370 9.67 3.54 -18.20
CA THR A 370 10.42 4.60 -18.88
C THR A 370 11.89 4.58 -18.46
N ILE A 371 12.18 4.49 -17.15
CA ILE A 371 13.55 4.42 -16.65
C ILE A 371 14.27 3.19 -17.21
N SER A 372 13.62 2.02 -17.16
CA SER A 372 14.18 0.74 -17.60
C SER A 372 14.48 0.73 -19.10
N ASP A 373 13.59 1.27 -19.93
CA ASP A 373 13.76 1.34 -21.39
C ASP A 373 14.97 2.19 -21.80
N TYR A 374 15.36 3.16 -20.96
CA TYR A 374 16.43 4.12 -21.24
C TYR A 374 17.71 3.93 -20.39
N GLY A 375 17.70 3.07 -19.37
CA GLY A 375 18.86 2.77 -18.51
C GLY A 375 19.41 3.99 -17.76
N LEU A 376 18.51 4.83 -17.26
CA LEU A 376 18.80 6.20 -16.78
C LEU A 376 19.43 6.27 -15.39
N VAL A 377 19.26 5.21 -14.59
CA VAL A 377 19.42 5.31 -13.15
C VAL A 377 20.43 4.28 -12.66
N GLN A 378 21.26 4.70 -11.71
CA GLN A 378 22.24 3.83 -11.05
C GLN A 378 21.99 3.86 -9.55
N PHE A 379 22.34 2.76 -8.88
CA PHE A 379 22.30 2.70 -7.44
C PHE A 379 23.32 3.68 -6.83
N HIS A 380 22.88 4.55 -5.93
CA HIS A 380 23.75 5.47 -5.21
C HIS A 380 24.17 4.88 -3.87
N HIS A 381 25.48 4.73 -3.66
CA HIS A 381 26.06 4.10 -2.48
C HIS A 381 26.18 5.06 -1.27
N TRP A 382 25.05 5.59 -0.81
CA TRP A 382 25.01 6.51 0.33
C TRP A 382 25.38 5.87 1.67
N GLU A 383 25.38 4.55 1.76
CA GLU A 383 25.86 3.82 2.93
C GLU A 383 27.31 4.20 3.26
N TYR A 384 28.15 4.52 2.27
CA TYR A 384 29.53 4.93 2.55
C TYR A 384 29.63 6.24 3.34
N LEU A 385 28.69 7.18 3.13
CA LEU A 385 28.55 8.35 3.98
C LEU A 385 27.86 8.00 5.31
N GLY A 386 26.79 7.21 5.25
CA GLY A 386 26.04 6.74 6.42
C GLY A 386 26.91 6.03 7.47
N LYS A 387 28.00 5.37 7.04
CA LYS A 387 29.01 4.78 7.93
C LYS A 387 29.57 5.76 8.95
N TYR A 388 29.76 7.02 8.56
CA TYR A 388 30.45 8.03 9.36
C TYR A 388 29.52 9.14 9.86
N TYR A 389 28.45 9.41 9.13
CA TYR A 389 27.63 10.61 9.31
C TYR A 389 26.16 10.26 9.57
N ASN A 390 25.47 11.22 10.17
CA ASN A 390 24.02 11.19 10.28
C ASN A 390 23.47 11.82 8.99
N ILE A 391 22.91 11.01 8.11
CA ILE A 391 22.43 11.47 6.80
C ILE A 391 20.91 11.35 6.72
N ILE A 392 20.28 12.22 5.94
CA ILE A 392 18.89 12.09 5.49
C ILE A 392 18.91 12.24 3.97
N ILE A 393 18.20 11.35 3.26
CA ILE A 393 18.04 11.42 1.82
C ILE A 393 16.59 11.80 1.52
N ALA A 394 16.39 12.86 0.74
CA ALA A 394 15.08 13.40 0.45
C ALA A 394 14.87 13.57 -1.06
N TRP A 395 13.62 13.39 -1.47
CA TRP A 395 13.18 13.83 -2.79
C TRP A 395 13.24 15.37 -2.87
N PRO A 396 13.68 15.97 -3.99
CA PRO A 396 13.65 17.42 -4.14
C PRO A 396 12.19 17.91 -4.25
N GLY A 397 11.66 18.46 -3.16
CA GLY A 397 10.26 18.85 -3.05
C GLY A 397 10.00 19.73 -1.83
N LYS A 398 8.74 20.16 -1.64
CA LYS A 398 8.37 21.12 -0.58
C LYS A 398 8.74 20.66 0.84
N GLY A 399 8.64 19.35 1.12
CA GLY A 399 8.99 18.77 2.42
C GLY A 399 10.46 18.93 2.82
N VAL A 400 11.34 19.33 1.89
CA VAL A 400 12.74 19.66 2.20
C VAL A 400 12.84 20.82 3.20
N VAL A 401 11.87 21.75 3.21
CA VAL A 401 11.87 22.87 4.15
C VAL A 401 11.74 22.38 5.58
N ASP A 402 10.79 21.49 5.85
CA ASP A 402 10.59 20.88 7.17
C ASP A 402 11.85 20.14 7.63
N ILE A 403 12.48 19.38 6.72
CA ILE A 403 13.74 18.67 7.01
C ILE A 403 14.84 19.66 7.41
N ILE A 404 14.98 20.79 6.73
CA ILE A 404 16.03 21.77 7.05
C ILE A 404 15.80 22.43 8.42
N GLU A 405 14.55 22.71 8.75
CA GLU A 405 14.17 23.31 10.04
C GLU A 405 14.38 22.35 11.22
N GLU A 406 14.02 21.08 11.04
CA GLU A 406 14.08 20.05 12.08
C GLU A 406 15.48 19.43 12.18
N PHE A 407 16.02 18.94 11.06
CA PHE A 407 17.30 18.23 11.00
C PHE A 407 18.50 19.17 11.08
N LYS A 408 18.38 20.42 10.60
CA LYS A 408 19.45 21.43 10.62
C LYS A 408 20.78 20.89 10.08
N PRO A 409 20.87 20.54 8.79
CA PRO A 409 22.05 19.92 8.20
C PRO A 409 23.28 20.82 8.25
N ASN A 410 24.45 20.26 8.53
CA ASN A 410 25.74 20.94 8.39
C ASN A 410 26.23 20.98 6.95
N VAL A 411 25.79 20.02 6.14
CA VAL A 411 26.12 19.91 4.72
C VAL A 411 24.87 19.54 3.94
N ILE A 412 24.67 20.20 2.80
CA ILE A 412 23.62 19.86 1.83
C ILE A 412 24.33 19.33 0.57
N ILE A 413 23.96 18.12 0.16
CA ILE A 413 24.41 17.51 -1.09
C ILE A 413 23.26 17.58 -2.09
N LEU A 414 23.51 18.19 -3.25
CA LEU A 414 22.58 18.24 -4.38
C LEU A 414 23.03 17.20 -5.40
N SER A 415 22.38 16.04 -5.42
CA SER A 415 22.82 14.86 -6.17
C SER A 415 22.05 14.67 -7.47
N ASN A 416 22.75 14.88 -8.58
CA ASN A 416 22.35 14.48 -9.92
C ASN A 416 20.97 15.02 -10.34
N LEU A 417 20.74 16.32 -10.19
CA LEU A 417 19.42 16.91 -10.49
C LEU A 417 19.14 17.08 -12.01
N ILE A 418 20.01 16.58 -12.89
CA ILE A 418 19.99 16.81 -14.35
C ILE A 418 18.72 16.38 -15.10
N LEU A 419 17.95 15.42 -14.58
CA LEU A 419 16.70 15.00 -15.25
C LEU A 419 15.49 15.84 -14.82
N GLY A 420 15.72 16.96 -14.11
CA GLY A 420 14.73 17.99 -13.84
C GLY A 420 14.33 18.67 -15.14
N ALA A 421 13.15 18.35 -15.67
CA ALA A 421 12.63 18.95 -16.89
C ALA A 421 11.46 19.88 -16.57
N GLU A 422 11.54 21.13 -17.06
CA GLU A 422 10.41 22.08 -17.00
C GLU A 422 9.19 21.40 -17.66
N TYR A 423 8.08 21.27 -16.92
CA TYR A 423 6.85 20.57 -17.34
C TYR A 423 6.92 19.02 -17.41
N GLY A 424 7.94 18.38 -16.84
CA GLY A 424 8.12 16.93 -16.86
C GLY A 424 7.20 16.11 -15.95
N GLU A 425 6.15 16.70 -15.38
CA GLU A 425 5.30 16.12 -14.32
C GLU A 425 6.13 15.48 -13.19
N ALA A 426 6.29 14.15 -13.20
CA ALA A 426 7.06 13.38 -12.23
C ALA A 426 8.59 13.63 -12.32
N TRP A 427 9.03 14.32 -13.36
CA TRP A 427 10.42 14.68 -13.66
C TRP A 427 10.71 16.16 -13.44
N ASP A 428 9.77 16.94 -12.90
CA ASP A 428 9.98 18.35 -12.60
C ASP A 428 10.44 18.52 -11.14
N TRP A 429 11.76 18.55 -10.96
CA TRP A 429 12.40 18.78 -9.66
C TRP A 429 13.41 19.94 -9.70
N ASP A 430 13.25 20.88 -10.64
CA ASP A 430 14.02 22.12 -10.61
C ASP A 430 13.67 22.88 -9.32
N LEU A 431 14.69 23.09 -8.49
CA LEU A 431 14.55 23.77 -7.20
C LEU A 431 14.06 25.22 -7.34
N ARG A 432 14.17 25.83 -8.53
CA ARG A 432 13.63 27.15 -8.85
C ARG A 432 12.12 27.17 -9.01
N ASP A 433 11.55 26.07 -9.50
CA ASP A 433 10.13 25.99 -9.86
C ASP A 433 9.27 25.46 -8.70
N ILE A 434 9.91 24.86 -7.70
CA ILE A 434 9.26 24.42 -6.45
C ILE A 434 9.03 25.63 -5.53
N GLU A 435 7.83 26.20 -5.56
CA GLU A 435 7.44 27.30 -4.65
C GLU A 435 7.00 26.82 -3.26
N VAL A 436 7.58 27.43 -2.21
CA VAL A 436 7.22 27.27 -0.80
C VAL A 436 7.04 28.66 -0.15
N ASP A 437 5.82 28.95 0.30
CA ASP A 437 5.34 30.24 0.81
C ASP A 437 5.78 31.48 0.01
N GLY A 438 5.72 31.39 -1.33
CA GLY A 438 6.03 32.51 -2.22
C GLY A 438 7.51 32.73 -2.52
N GLU A 439 8.40 31.83 -2.07
CA GLU A 439 9.81 31.77 -2.50
C GLU A 439 10.13 30.39 -3.08
N SER A 440 11.10 30.32 -4.00
CA SER A 440 11.56 29.04 -4.54
C SER A 440 12.35 28.25 -3.49
N LEU A 441 12.29 26.91 -3.59
CA LEU A 441 13.07 26.03 -2.73
C LEU A 441 14.57 26.34 -2.81
N LEU A 442 15.09 26.63 -4.01
CA LEU A 442 16.48 27.06 -4.19
C LEU A 442 16.81 28.30 -3.34
N GLN A 443 15.94 29.32 -3.35
CA GLN A 443 16.16 30.53 -2.57
C GLN A 443 16.16 30.27 -1.07
N ARG A 444 15.33 29.33 -0.61
CA ARG A 444 15.33 28.88 0.79
C ARG A 444 16.62 28.16 1.16
N LEU A 445 17.11 27.24 0.31
CA LEU A 445 18.40 26.57 0.51
C LEU A 445 19.54 27.58 0.60
N ILE A 446 19.56 28.58 -0.30
CA ILE A 446 20.57 29.66 -0.30
C ILE A 446 20.51 30.45 1.00
N SER A 447 19.31 30.81 1.46
CA SER A 447 19.13 31.58 2.70
C SER A 447 19.61 30.78 3.91
N TYR A 448 19.22 29.51 4.01
CA TYR A 448 19.70 28.60 5.04
C TYR A 448 21.22 28.50 5.08
N VAL A 449 21.86 28.29 3.93
CA VAL A 449 23.33 28.19 3.80
C VAL A 449 24.01 29.48 4.25
N LYS A 450 23.47 30.64 3.89
CA LYS A 450 24.01 31.94 4.29
C LYS A 450 23.89 32.19 5.80
N GLU A 451 22.76 31.82 6.39
CA GLU A 451 22.47 32.06 7.81
C GLU A 451 23.20 31.09 8.74
N THR A 452 23.32 29.83 8.33
CA THR A 452 23.88 28.76 9.17
C THR A 452 25.32 28.38 8.83
N HIS A 453 25.84 28.90 7.71
CA HIS A 453 27.14 28.53 7.15
C HIS A 453 27.25 27.03 6.83
N ALA A 454 26.14 26.38 6.47
CA ALA A 454 26.15 24.99 5.99
C ALA A 454 27.01 24.84 4.73
N GLY A 455 27.73 23.73 4.61
CA GLY A 455 28.47 23.39 3.39
C GLY A 455 27.52 22.96 2.27
N VAL A 456 27.88 23.22 1.01
CA VAL A 456 27.13 22.75 -0.17
C VAL A 456 28.05 21.92 -1.06
N ILE A 457 27.58 20.75 -1.46
CA ILE A 457 28.24 19.89 -2.44
C ILE A 457 27.24 19.67 -3.58
N ALA A 458 27.55 20.14 -4.78
CA ALA A 458 26.77 19.85 -5.98
C ALA A 458 27.53 18.85 -6.85
N THR A 459 26.88 17.79 -7.30
CA THR A 459 27.49 16.81 -8.21
C THR A 459 27.40 17.28 -9.66
N HIS A 460 28.18 16.66 -10.56
CA HIS A 460 28.42 17.09 -11.94
C HIS A 460 27.15 17.45 -12.74
N ALA A 461 26.05 16.74 -12.51
CA ALA A 461 24.81 16.89 -13.25
C ALA A 461 23.84 17.93 -12.62
N THR A 462 24.15 18.40 -11.42
CA THR A 462 23.40 19.43 -10.68
C THR A 462 23.91 20.86 -10.99
N LEU A 463 24.78 20.99 -12.00
CA LEU A 463 25.42 22.28 -12.38
C LEU A 463 25.27 22.54 -13.88
N SER A 464 24.25 21.95 -14.50
CA SER A 464 24.03 22.00 -15.95
C SER A 464 22.63 22.49 -16.29
N ASP A 465 22.56 23.63 -16.96
CA ASP A 465 21.36 24.07 -17.68
C ASP A 465 21.52 23.69 -19.16
N GLU A 466 20.60 22.89 -19.69
CA GLU A 466 20.51 22.49 -21.09
C GLU A 466 19.20 23.01 -21.70
N ILE A 467 19.26 23.39 -22.98
CA ILE A 467 18.07 23.70 -23.77
C ILE A 467 17.94 22.66 -24.85
N VAL A 468 16.86 21.89 -24.80
CA VAL A 468 16.51 20.90 -25.80
C VAL A 468 15.52 21.51 -26.78
N TRP A 469 16.00 21.74 -28.00
CA TRP A 469 15.16 22.22 -29.10
C TRP A 469 14.41 21.05 -29.72
N LEU A 470 13.08 21.05 -29.63
CA LEU A 470 12.19 20.05 -30.21
C LEU A 470 11.73 20.44 -31.63
N GLY A 471 11.87 21.72 -31.97
CA GLY A 471 11.59 22.29 -33.29
C GLY A 471 12.26 23.65 -33.48
N CYS A 472 11.93 24.36 -34.57
CA CYS A 472 12.49 25.68 -34.83
C CYS A 472 12.02 26.77 -33.85
N GLU A 473 10.87 26.56 -33.19
CA GLU A 473 10.28 27.50 -32.22
C GLU A 473 9.99 26.83 -30.87
N GLU A 474 10.10 25.49 -30.78
CA GLU A 474 9.76 24.71 -29.60
C GLU A 474 11.03 24.25 -28.89
N LYS A 475 11.11 24.53 -27.58
CA LYS A 475 12.22 24.14 -26.72
C LYS A 475 11.70 23.72 -25.34
N VAL A 476 12.43 22.82 -24.71
CA VAL A 476 12.29 22.47 -23.29
C VAL A 476 13.61 22.76 -22.60
N GLU A 477 13.55 23.41 -21.45
CA GLU A 477 14.72 23.65 -20.63
C GLU A 477 14.85 22.50 -19.62
N VAL A 478 16.05 21.92 -19.58
CA VAL A 478 16.41 20.84 -18.66
C VAL A 478 17.49 21.39 -17.77
N ARG A 479 17.20 21.45 -16.48
CA ARG A 479 17.84 22.38 -15.57
C ARG A 479 18.22 21.63 -14.31
N GLY A 480 19.52 21.46 -14.11
CA GLY A 480 20.14 20.73 -13.00
C GLY A 480 20.68 21.65 -11.91
#